data_AF-A0A961KER4-F1
#
_entry.id   AF-A0A961KER4-F1
#
_cell.length_a   1.000
_cell.length_b   1.000
_cell.length_c   1.000
_cell.angle_alpha   90.00
_cell.angle_beta   90.00
_cell.angle_gamma   90.00
#
_symmetry.space_group_name_H-M   'P 1'
#
loop_
_entity.id
_entity.type
_entity.pdbx_description
1 polymer ?
#
loop_
_entity_poly.entity_id
_entity_poly.type
_entity_poly.pdbx_seq_one_letter_code
_entity_poly.pdbx_strand_id
1 'polypeptide(L)'
;MSAFIAGFLASLSLIAAIGAQNAFVLRQGIRREHVGMVVALCAGSDALLIALGVAGFGAAAEAMPWLTPVMLWGGVAFLTVYGALRFRAAFRGGEALAASAERAVSLRRVALTCLA
;
A
#
# COMPACT_ATOMS: atom_id res chain seq x y z
N MET A 1 -26.96 5.71 -9.31
CA MET A 1 -25.82 6.30 -10.07
C MET A 1 -24.62 6.60 -9.17
N SER A 2 -24.79 7.24 -8.01
CA SER A 2 -23.70 7.58 -7.07
C SER A 2 -22.91 6.39 -6.54
N ALA A 3 -23.57 5.30 -6.12
CA ALA A 3 -22.89 4.11 -5.59
C ALA A 3 -22.00 3.40 -6.62
N PHE A 4 -22.44 3.35 -7.90
CA PHE A 4 -21.64 2.78 -8.99
C PHE A 4 -20.38 3.60 -9.24
N ILE A 5 -20.49 4.93 -9.34
CA ILE A 5 -19.36 5.83 -9.55
C ILE A 5 -18.41 5.80 -8.34
N ALA A 6 -18.94 5.85 -7.11
CA ALA A 6 -18.13 5.78 -5.90
C ALA A 6 -17.39 4.44 -5.78
N GLY A 7 -18.07 3.32 -6.04
CA GLY A 7 -17.46 1.99 -6.07
C GLY A 7 -16.41 1.85 -7.18
N PHE A 8 -16.68 2.39 -8.37
CA PHE A 8 -15.74 2.39 -9.50
C PHE A 8 -14.49 3.22 -9.18
N LEU A 9 -14.64 4.44 -8.66
CA LEU A 9 -13.51 5.29 -8.29
C LEU A 9 -12.71 4.70 -7.13
N ALA A 10 -13.37 4.06 -6.15
CA ALA A 10 -12.70 3.38 -5.04
C ALA A 10 -11.91 2.15 -5.49
N SER A 11 -12.47 1.34 -6.39
CA SER A 11 -11.76 0.19 -6.95
C SER A 11 -10.62 0.61 -7.87
N LEU A 12 -10.81 1.67 -8.66
CA LEU A 12 -9.76 2.26 -9.48
C LEU A 12 -8.61 2.81 -8.62
N SER A 13 -8.89 3.49 -7.50
CA SER A 13 -7.83 4.03 -6.63
C SER A 13 -7.02 2.94 -5.94
N LEU A 14 -7.65 1.83 -5.55
CA LEU A 14 -7.00 0.67 -4.93
C LEU A 14 -6.08 -0.10 -5.88
N ILE A 15 -6.38 -0.11 -7.19
CA ILE A 15 -5.62 -0.88 -8.19
C ILE A 15 -4.61 0.00 -8.93
N ALA A 16 -4.98 1.23 -9.31
CA ALA A 16 -4.13 2.11 -10.12
C ALA A 16 -2.83 2.52 -9.40
N ALA A 17 -2.87 2.63 -8.07
CA ALA A 17 -1.69 2.78 -7.25
C ALA A 17 -1.11 1.40 -6.93
N ILE A 18 -0.28 0.84 -7.82
CA ILE A 18 0.50 -0.34 -7.47
C ILE A 18 1.46 0.04 -6.32
N GLY A 19 1.09 -0.34 -5.11
CA GLY A 19 1.89 -0.13 -3.90
C GLY A 19 3.21 -0.92 -3.95
N ALA A 20 4.16 -0.53 -3.10
CA ALA A 20 5.46 -1.20 -3.02
C ALA A 20 5.33 -2.69 -2.68
N GLN A 21 4.36 -3.06 -1.84
CA GLN A 21 4.07 -4.46 -1.48
C GLN A 21 3.53 -5.26 -2.67
N ASN A 22 2.54 -4.73 -3.40
CA ASN A 22 2.00 -5.37 -4.60
C ASN A 22 3.05 -5.49 -5.72
N ALA A 23 3.92 -4.48 -5.89
CA ALA A 23 5.03 -4.54 -6.84
C ALA A 23 6.10 -5.58 -6.43
N PHE A 24 6.36 -5.75 -5.13
CA PHE A 24 7.29 -6.76 -4.63
C PHE A 24 6.77 -8.18 -4.86
N VAL A 25 5.50 -8.44 -4.51
CA VAL A 25 4.84 -9.73 -4.79
C VAL A 25 4.86 -10.05 -6.28
N LEU A 26 4.58 -9.07 -7.14
CA LEU A 26 4.61 -9.25 -8.59
C LEU A 26 6.02 -9.57 -9.12
N ARG A 27 7.07 -8.91 -8.61
CA ARG A 27 8.47 -9.20 -8.97
C ARG A 27 8.89 -10.61 -8.54
N GLN A 28 8.50 -11.04 -7.34
CA GLN A 28 8.77 -12.40 -6.88
C GLN A 28 7.97 -13.44 -7.69
N GLY A 29 6.73 -13.12 -8.06
CA GLY A 29 5.89 -13.89 -8.99
C GLY A 29 6.55 -14.12 -10.35
N ILE A 30 7.10 -13.06 -10.94
CA ILE A 30 7.83 -13.12 -12.23
C ILE A 30 9.11 -13.97 -12.11
N ARG A 31 9.83 -13.87 -10.98
CA ARG A 31 11.05 -14.65 -10.74
C ARG A 31 10.81 -16.11 -10.35
N ARG A 32 9.55 -16.52 -10.11
CA ARG A 32 9.14 -17.86 -9.63
C ARG A 32 9.87 -18.33 -8.36
N GLU A 33 10.43 -17.42 -7.59
CA GLU A 33 11.13 -17.70 -6.34
C GLU A 33 10.17 -17.47 -5.16
N HIS A 34 9.88 -18.51 -4.38
CA HIS A 34 9.19 -18.43 -3.07
C HIS A 34 7.83 -17.68 -3.05
N VAL A 35 7.14 -17.62 -4.19
CA VAL A 35 5.88 -16.86 -4.38
C VAL A 35 4.84 -17.19 -3.31
N GLY A 36 4.66 -18.48 -3.00
CA GLY A 36 3.68 -18.91 -1.99
C GLY A 36 3.96 -18.36 -0.59
N MET A 37 5.23 -18.32 -0.17
CA MET A 37 5.61 -17.80 1.15
C MET A 37 5.45 -16.28 1.23
N VAL A 38 5.85 -15.57 0.18
CA VAL A 38 5.72 -14.10 0.09
C VAL A 38 4.25 -13.69 0.10
N VAL A 39 3.40 -14.38 -0.68
CA VAL A 39 1.96 -14.13 -0.72
C VAL A 39 1.32 -14.44 0.63
N ALA A 40 1.64 -15.56 1.26
CA ALA A 40 1.07 -15.93 2.55
C ALA A 40 1.44 -14.91 3.65
N LEU A 41 2.69 -14.43 3.68
CA LEU A 41 3.13 -13.44 4.65
C LEU A 41 2.44 -12.08 4.41
N CYS A 42 2.39 -11.60 3.16
CA CYS A 42 1.72 -10.34 2.83
C CYS A 42 0.22 -10.42 3.13
N ALA A 43 -0.46 -11.46 2.65
CA ALA A 43 -1.89 -11.63 2.90
C ALA A 43 -2.20 -11.80 4.41
N GLY A 44 -1.34 -12.50 5.14
CA GLY A 44 -1.47 -12.64 6.59
C GLY A 44 -1.30 -11.30 7.33
N SER A 45 -0.31 -10.49 6.93
CA SER A 45 -0.09 -9.15 7.48
C SER A 45 -1.27 -8.23 7.19
N ASP A 46 -1.77 -8.21 5.95
CA ASP A 46 -2.90 -7.37 5.56
C ASP A 46 -4.17 -7.78 6.31
N ALA A 47 -4.45 -9.08 6.41
CA ALA A 47 -5.58 -9.59 7.17
C ALA A 47 -5.48 -9.21 8.66
N LEU A 48 -4.31 -9.33 9.27
CA LEU A 48 -4.09 -8.98 10.67
C LEU A 48 -4.25 -7.47 10.91
N LEU A 49 -3.66 -6.64 10.06
CA LEU A 49 -3.78 -5.18 10.15
C LEU A 49 -5.21 -4.70 9.92
N ILE A 50 -5.93 -5.30 8.97
CA ILE A 50 -7.36 -5.02 8.75
C ILE A 50 -8.17 -5.45 9.97
N ALA A 51 -7.94 -6.64 10.52
CA ALA A 51 -8.66 -7.12 11.69
C ALA A 51 -8.43 -6.22 12.92
N LEU A 52 -7.17 -5.85 13.20
CA LEU A 52 -6.83 -4.92 14.27
C LEU A 52 -7.41 -3.52 14.03
N GLY A 53 -7.36 -3.05 12.79
CA GLY A 53 -7.96 -1.78 12.37
C GLY A 53 -9.47 -1.76 12.61
N VAL A 54 -10.21 -2.75 12.10
CA VAL A 54 -11.67 -2.80 12.23
C VAL A 54 -12.09 -3.01 13.69
N ALA A 55 -11.44 -3.93 14.41
CA ALA A 55 -11.78 -4.23 15.80
C ALA A 55 -11.41 -3.07 16.76
N GLY A 56 -10.29 -2.38 16.53
CA GLY A 56 -9.81 -1.32 17.40
C GLY A 56 -10.34 0.07 17.06
N PHE A 57 -10.55 0.37 15.78
CA PHE A 57 -10.90 1.72 15.33
C PHE A 57 -12.32 2.12 15.74
N GLY A 58 -13.29 1.18 15.76
CA GLY A 58 -14.65 1.47 16.20
C GLY A 58 -14.69 1.99 17.65
N ALA A 59 -14.07 1.26 18.57
CA ALA A 59 -13.97 1.66 19.98
C ALA A 59 -13.15 2.95 20.16
N ALA A 60 -12.05 3.12 19.40
CA ALA A 60 -11.24 4.33 19.47
C ALA A 60 -11.97 5.56 18.92
N ALA A 61 -12.79 5.41 17.88
CA ALA A 61 -13.58 6.49 17.28
C ALA A 61 -14.72 6.94 18.20
N GLU A 62 -15.35 6.02 18.94
CA GLU A 62 -16.35 6.35 19.96
C GLU A 62 -15.72 7.04 21.18
N ALA A 63 -14.54 6.58 21.62
CA ALA A 63 -13.84 7.17 22.76
C ALA A 63 -13.20 8.54 22.44
N MET A 64 -12.76 8.76 21.20
CA MET A 64 -12.06 9.97 20.76
C MET A 64 -12.69 10.51 19.47
N PRO A 65 -13.73 11.36 19.55
CA PRO A 65 -14.45 11.86 18.38
C PRO A 65 -13.62 12.76 17.45
N TRP A 66 -12.48 13.28 17.92
CA TRP A 66 -11.53 14.03 17.10
C TRP A 66 -10.61 13.13 16.25
N LEU A 67 -10.52 11.83 16.53
CA LEU A 67 -9.67 10.89 15.80
C LEU A 67 -10.14 10.73 14.35
N THR A 68 -11.45 10.58 14.14
CA THR A 68 -12.07 10.42 12.83
C THR A 68 -11.77 11.58 11.88
N PRO A 69 -12.03 12.86 12.23
CA PRO A 69 -11.71 13.97 11.34
C PRO A 69 -10.20 14.13 11.12
N VAL A 70 -9.35 13.88 12.12
CA VAL A 70 -7.89 13.94 11.95
C VAL A 70 -7.40 12.86 10.98
N MET A 71 -7.84 11.62 11.13
CA MET A 71 -7.49 10.54 10.18
C MET A 71 -7.99 10.83 8.76
N LEU A 72 -9.20 11.37 8.63
CA LEU A 72 -9.77 11.74 7.34
C LEU A 72 -8.94 12.82 6.66
N TRP A 73 -8.72 13.96 7.34
CA TRP A 73 -7.96 15.07 6.76
C TRP A 73 -6.48 14.72 6.59
N GLY A 74 -5.90 13.90 7.46
CA GLY A 74 -4.57 13.33 7.30
C GLY A 74 -4.46 12.46 6.05
N GLY A 75 -5.43 11.59 5.81
CA GLY A 75 -5.52 10.77 4.60
C GLY A 75 -5.66 11.60 3.33
N VAL A 76 -6.53 12.63 3.36
CA VAL A 76 -6.67 13.59 2.25
C VAL A 76 -5.34 14.28 1.96
N ALA A 77 -4.70 14.87 2.96
CA ALA A 77 -3.42 15.56 2.79
C ALA A 77 -2.35 14.62 2.23
N PHE A 78 -2.24 13.40 2.78
CA PHE A 78 -1.30 12.40 2.32
C PHE A 78 -1.52 12.01 0.85
N LEU A 79 -2.77 11.69 0.47
CA LEU A 79 -3.12 11.29 -0.89
C LEU A 79 -2.92 12.44 -1.88
N THR A 80 -3.28 13.68 -1.51
CA THR A 80 -3.06 14.86 -2.36
C THR A 80 -1.57 15.10 -2.59
N VAL A 81 -0.74 15.07 -1.53
CA VAL A 81 0.71 15.26 -1.65
C VAL A 81 1.34 14.14 -2.46
N TYR A 82 1.05 12.87 -2.12
CA TYR A 82 1.62 11.73 -2.83
C TYR A 82 1.18 11.69 -4.30
N GLY A 83 -0.09 11.97 -4.58
CA GLY A 83 -0.62 12.10 -5.92
C GLY A 83 0.07 13.20 -6.71
N ALA A 84 0.26 14.39 -6.12
CA ALA A 84 0.98 15.50 -6.75
C ALA A 84 2.46 15.16 -7.03
N LEU A 85 3.13 14.46 -6.10
CA LEU A 85 4.51 13.99 -6.29
C LEU A 85 4.60 13.00 -7.46
N ARG A 86 3.67 12.04 -7.55
CA ARG A 86 3.62 11.05 -8.64
C ARG A 86 3.26 11.70 -9.98
N PHE A 87 2.33 12.63 -10.00
CA PHE A 87 1.99 13.42 -11.19
C PHE A 87 3.23 14.19 -11.66
N ARG A 88 3.91 14.92 -10.75
CA ARG A 88 5.16 15.63 -11.07
C ARG A 88 6.25 14.70 -11.60
N ALA A 89 6.38 13.49 -11.06
CA ALA A 89 7.33 12.49 -11.56
C ALA A 89 6.96 12.03 -12.98
N ALA A 90 5.68 11.84 -13.28
CA ALA A 90 5.20 11.47 -14.62
C ALA A 90 5.50 12.57 -15.66
N PHE A 91 5.27 13.85 -15.32
CA PHE A 91 5.57 14.97 -16.22
C PHE A 91 7.07 15.24 -16.43
N ARG A 92 7.90 14.91 -15.44
CA ARG A 92 9.36 15.07 -15.56
C ARG A 92 10.03 14.02 -16.44
N GLY A 93 9.31 12.96 -16.85
CA GLY A 93 9.74 11.99 -17.87
C GLY A 93 11.19 11.52 -17.70
N GLY A 94 11.43 10.60 -16.77
CA GLY A 94 12.81 10.15 -16.49
C GLY A 94 12.96 8.86 -15.68
N GLU A 95 11.91 8.39 -14.99
CA GLU A 95 11.91 7.07 -14.37
C GLU A 95 11.29 6.05 -15.32
N ALA A 96 12.02 5.71 -16.39
CA ALA A 96 11.97 4.31 -16.80
C ALA A 96 12.34 3.49 -15.57
N LEU A 97 11.65 2.38 -15.33
CA LEU A 97 12.02 1.36 -14.36
C LEU A 97 13.44 0.88 -14.68
N ALA A 98 14.47 1.66 -14.34
CA ALA A 98 15.81 1.17 -14.18
C ALA A 98 15.64 0.18 -13.03
N ALA A 99 15.59 -1.10 -13.39
CA ALA A 99 15.84 -2.18 -12.47
C ALA A 99 17.22 -1.87 -11.90
N SER A 100 17.24 -1.17 -10.77
CA SER A 100 18.46 -0.91 -10.02
C SER A 100 19.12 -2.26 -9.89
N ALA A 101 20.28 -2.40 -10.51
CA ALA A 101 21.15 -3.54 -10.36
C ALA A 101 21.73 -3.52 -8.93
N GLU A 102 20.86 -3.57 -7.92
CA GLU A 102 21.24 -3.72 -6.53
C GLU A 102 21.09 -5.19 -6.17
N ARG A 103 22.21 -5.87 -6.43
CA ARG A 103 22.83 -6.96 -5.66
C ARG A 103 21.88 -7.73 -4.72
N ALA A 104 21.77 -9.03 -4.98
CA ALA A 104 20.99 -10.02 -4.23
C ALA A 104 20.82 -9.66 -2.73
N VAL A 105 19.60 -9.30 -2.36
CA VAL A 105 19.26 -8.93 -0.98
C VAL A 105 19.17 -10.19 -0.12
N SER A 106 20.05 -10.30 0.87
CA SER A 106 20.09 -11.42 1.81
C SER A 106 18.80 -11.52 2.64
N LEU A 107 18.35 -12.76 2.93
CA LEU A 107 17.14 -13.09 3.71
C LEU A 107 16.94 -12.29 4.99
N ARG A 108 18.03 -12.00 5.72
CA ARG A 108 17.99 -11.16 6.94
C ARG A 108 17.47 -9.76 6.69
N ARG A 109 17.81 -9.17 5.54
CA ARG A 109 17.40 -7.80 5.20
C ARG A 109 15.94 -7.76 4.76
N VAL A 110 15.46 -8.81 4.08
CA VAL A 110 14.02 -8.98 3.75
C VAL A 110 13.19 -9.15 5.03
N ALA A 111 13.64 -9.99 5.96
CA ALA A 111 12.98 -10.19 7.24
C ALA A 111 12.93 -8.89 8.06
N LEU A 112 14.04 -8.15 8.14
CA LEU A 112 14.10 -6.87 8.85
C LEU A 112 13.21 -5.79 8.23
N THR A 113 13.07 -5.74 6.90
CA THR A 113 12.17 -4.77 6.24
C THR A 113 10.69 -5.14 6.30
N CYS A 114 10.35 -6.41 6.53
CA CYS A 114 8.96 -6.82 6.75
C CYS A 114 8.53 -6.69 8.22
N LEU A 115 9.48 -6.57 9.15
CA LEU A 115 9.23 -6.46 10.59
C LEU A 115 9.35 -5.02 11.13
N ALA A 116 9.89 -4.09 10.36
CA ALA A 116 9.97 -2.66 10.68
C ALA A 116 8.84 -1.90 9.99
#